data_AF-A0A965FK54-F1
#
_entry.id   AF-A0A965FK54-F1
#
_cell.length_a   1.000
_cell.length_b   1.000
_cell.length_c   1.000
_cell.angle_alpha   90.00
_cell.angle_beta   90.00
_cell.angle_gamma   90.00
#
_symmetry.space_group_name_H-M   'P 1'
#
loop_
_entity.id
_entity.type
_entity.pdbx_description
1 polymer ?
#
loop_
_entity_poly.entity_id
_entity_poly.type
_entity_poly.pdbx_seq_one_letter_code
_entity_poly.pdbx_strand_id
1 'polypeptide(L)'
;MNKQRVGKATDDWGIHIARTLARLSHEVGLPIKFYEPAEHDESLAHDIFGDGFHILGLWHGHQSPRPDQVPTWWRQQAFGKQPVHAATIGVSGHFHHLRVLELGSTPRGTSRFWVQAATLDNGSNWWRTTAGEDSQPGLVCFELQQGIDFTGTVWKL
;
A
#
# COMPACT_ATOMS: atom_id res chain seq x y z
N MET A 1 -4.25 -27.26 -10.65
CA MET A 1 -4.03 -26.30 -11.76
C MET A 1 -3.22 -25.14 -11.23
N ASN A 2 -1.97 -25.00 -11.66
CA ASN A 2 -1.09 -23.89 -11.27
C ASN A 2 -1.68 -22.59 -11.79
N LYS A 3 -2.01 -21.64 -10.89
CA LYS A 3 -2.30 -20.24 -11.23
C LYS A 3 -0.99 -19.58 -11.64
N GLN A 4 -0.48 -19.93 -12.81
CA GLN A 4 0.69 -19.29 -13.37
C GLN A 4 0.24 -17.90 -13.86
N ARG A 5 0.89 -16.85 -13.36
CA ARG A 5 0.70 -15.49 -13.87
C ARG A 5 1.13 -15.48 -15.34
N VAL A 6 0.18 -15.24 -16.23
CA VAL A 6 0.44 -15.02 -17.66
C VAL A 6 0.44 -13.50 -17.85
N GLY A 7 1.61 -12.89 -18.05
CA GLY A 7 1.75 -11.43 -18.22
C GLY A 7 2.78 -10.77 -17.29
N LYS A 8 3.05 -9.49 -17.51
CA LYS A 8 3.89 -8.62 -16.68
C LYS A 8 3.15 -8.19 -15.41
N ALA A 9 3.86 -7.70 -14.39
CA ALA A 9 3.21 -7.15 -13.19
C ALA A 9 2.30 -5.95 -13.51
N THR A 10 2.60 -5.25 -14.61
CA THR A 10 1.83 -4.13 -15.14
C THR A 10 0.62 -4.54 -16.00
N ASP A 11 0.47 -5.82 -16.34
CA ASP A 11 -0.72 -6.36 -17.02
C ASP A 11 -1.86 -6.63 -16.02
N ASP A 12 -2.12 -5.63 -15.17
CA ASP A 12 -3.13 -5.64 -14.13
C ASP A 12 -4.28 -4.69 -14.47
N TRP A 13 -5.52 -5.11 -14.22
CA TRP A 13 -6.71 -4.31 -14.52
C TRP A 13 -6.76 -3.00 -13.73
N GLY A 14 -6.29 -3.01 -12.47
CA GLY A 14 -6.18 -1.81 -11.65
C GLY A 14 -5.17 -0.81 -12.21
N ILE A 15 -4.02 -1.27 -12.71
CA ILE A 15 -3.04 -0.42 -13.39
C ILE A 15 -3.61 0.18 -14.68
N HIS A 16 -4.38 -0.61 -15.45
CA HIS A 16 -5.06 -0.09 -16.64
C HIS A 16 -6.07 1.02 -16.31
N ILE A 17 -6.88 0.83 -15.25
CA ILE A 17 -7.78 1.87 -14.73
C ILE A 17 -6.99 3.12 -14.30
N ALA A 18 -5.91 2.94 -13.54
CA ALA A 18 -5.08 4.05 -13.06
C ALA A 18 -4.48 4.87 -14.21
N ARG A 19 -3.98 4.22 -15.27
CA ARG A 19 -3.49 4.89 -16.48
C ARG A 19 -4.59 5.63 -17.23
N THR A 20 -5.80 5.07 -17.26
CA THR A 20 -6.97 5.74 -17.86
C THR A 20 -7.34 7.00 -17.10
N LEU A 21 -7.38 6.93 -15.76
CA LEU A 21 -7.60 8.09 -14.90
C LEU A 21 -6.49 9.13 -15.08
N ALA A 22 -5.23 8.72 -15.17
CA ALA A 22 -4.11 9.62 -15.41
C ALA A 22 -4.25 10.41 -16.71
N ARG A 23 -4.62 9.72 -17.80
CA ARG A 23 -4.89 10.35 -19.09
C ARG A 23 -6.03 11.37 -18.99
N LEU A 24 -7.17 10.97 -18.41
CA LEU A 24 -8.32 11.86 -18.26
C LEU A 24 -8.00 13.07 -17.37
N SER A 25 -7.32 12.87 -16.24
CA SER A 25 -6.88 13.95 -15.37
C SER A 25 -5.98 14.95 -16.10
N HIS A 26 -5.07 14.47 -16.95
CA HIS A 26 -4.25 15.33 -17.79
C HIS A 26 -5.10 16.10 -18.83
N GLU A 27 -6.02 15.43 -19.52
CA GLU A 27 -6.89 16.03 -20.53
C GLU A 27 -7.77 17.17 -19.98
N VAL A 28 -8.22 17.06 -18.72
CA VAL A 28 -9.02 18.10 -18.06
C VAL A 28 -8.20 19.06 -17.19
N GLY A 29 -6.87 18.97 -17.21
CA GLY A 29 -5.98 19.88 -16.49
C GLY A 29 -6.04 19.77 -14.97
N LEU A 30 -6.35 18.59 -14.42
CA LEU A 30 -6.35 18.36 -12.98
C LEU A 30 -4.91 18.26 -12.44
N PRO A 31 -4.60 18.86 -11.28
CA PRO A 31 -3.26 18.83 -10.68
C PRO A 31 -3.00 17.51 -9.93
N ILE A 32 -3.23 16.37 -10.59
CA ILE A 32 -3.08 15.04 -10.00
C ILE A 32 -1.85 14.36 -10.62
N LYS A 33 -0.97 13.85 -9.76
CA LYS A 33 0.20 13.08 -10.17
C LYS A 33 -0.04 11.59 -9.90
N PHE A 34 0.23 10.78 -10.91
CA PHE A 34 0.12 9.33 -10.82
C PHE A 34 1.51 8.70 -10.72
N TYR A 35 1.61 7.67 -9.90
CA TYR A 35 2.82 6.87 -9.73
C TYR A 35 2.48 5.42 -10.06
N GLU A 36 3.38 4.75 -10.76
CA GLU A 36 3.25 3.35 -11.14
C GLU A 36 4.52 2.61 -10.71
N PRO A 37 4.44 1.34 -10.26
CA PRO A 37 5.62 0.53 -10.06
C PRO A 37 6.40 0.34 -11.37
N ALA A 38 7.67 -0.05 -11.27
CA ALA A 38 8.43 -0.47 -12.44
C ALA A 38 7.80 -1.72 -13.09
N GLU A 39 8.15 -1.98 -14.35
CA GLU A 39 7.50 -2.99 -15.19
C GLU A 39 7.38 -4.39 -14.57
N HIS A 40 8.37 -4.78 -13.76
CA HIS A 40 8.46 -6.09 -13.12
C HIS A 40 8.19 -6.06 -11.61
N ASP A 41 7.87 -4.90 -11.05
CA ASP A 41 7.65 -4.71 -9.63
C ASP A 41 6.15 -4.67 -9.31
N GLU A 42 5.75 -5.26 -8.19
CA GLU A 42 4.37 -5.19 -7.66
C GLU A 42 4.23 -4.20 -6.50
N SER A 43 5.29 -3.46 -6.23
CA SER A 43 5.37 -2.49 -5.16
C SER A 43 6.10 -1.26 -5.64
N LEU A 44 5.77 -0.11 -5.09
CA LEU A 44 6.43 1.15 -5.38
C LEU A 44 6.73 1.89 -4.09
N ALA A 45 7.78 2.69 -4.10
CA ALA A 45 8.08 3.61 -3.01
C ALA A 45 8.10 5.03 -3.55
N HIS A 46 7.49 5.95 -2.82
CA HIS A 46 7.46 7.36 -3.15
C HIS A 46 7.99 8.20 -1.99
N ASP A 47 9.03 8.99 -2.25
CA ASP A 47 9.52 10.01 -1.33
C ASP A 47 8.61 11.25 -1.42
N ILE A 48 7.83 11.48 -0.37
CA ILE A 48 6.74 12.46 -0.35
C ILE A 48 7.26 13.90 -0.45
N PHE A 49 8.42 14.18 0.18
CA PHE A 49 9.01 15.52 0.23
C PHE A 49 10.32 15.64 -0.56
N GLY A 50 10.85 14.52 -1.08
CA GLY A 50 12.09 14.50 -1.86
C GLY A 50 13.37 14.61 -1.00
N ASP A 51 13.26 14.44 0.30
CA ASP A 51 14.33 14.55 1.29
C ASP A 51 14.74 13.21 1.92
N GLY A 52 14.12 12.10 1.49
CA GLY A 52 14.32 10.76 2.02
C GLY A 52 13.77 10.56 3.44
N PHE A 53 13.01 11.52 3.99
CA PHE A 53 12.49 11.43 5.36
C PHE A 53 11.23 10.56 5.43
N HIS A 54 10.27 10.84 4.54
CA HIS A 54 8.96 10.19 4.42
C HIS A 54 8.88 9.40 3.13
N ILE A 55 9.34 8.15 3.18
CA ILE A 55 9.28 7.25 2.04
C ILE A 55 8.06 6.34 2.23
N LEU A 56 7.04 6.55 1.40
CA LEU A 56 5.81 5.79 1.40
C LEU A 56 5.94 4.58 0.50
N GLY A 57 6.00 3.38 1.09
CA GLY A 57 5.95 2.11 0.37
C GLY A 57 4.51 1.67 0.15
N LEU A 58 4.17 1.24 -1.06
CA LEU A 58 2.82 0.87 -1.46
C LEU A 58 2.86 -0.50 -2.14
N TRP A 59 1.99 -1.41 -1.72
CA TRP A 59 1.77 -2.72 -2.35
C TRP A 59 0.35 -3.22 -2.06
N HIS A 60 -0.16 -4.16 -2.84
CA HIS A 60 -1.54 -4.61 -2.67
C HIS A 60 -1.77 -5.37 -1.34
N GLY A 61 -0.92 -6.35 -1.01
CA GLY A 61 -1.02 -7.14 0.22
C GLY A 61 -1.22 -8.64 0.00
N HIS A 62 -1.64 -9.06 -1.21
CA HIS A 62 -1.84 -10.48 -1.56
C HIS A 62 -0.57 -11.33 -1.47
N GLN A 63 0.60 -10.68 -1.44
CA GLN A 63 1.88 -11.35 -1.23
C GLN A 63 1.98 -12.01 0.16
N SER A 64 1.11 -11.62 1.09
CA SER A 64 0.98 -12.22 2.41
C SER A 64 -0.33 -13.01 2.52
N PRO A 65 -0.28 -14.31 2.86
CA PRO A 65 -1.48 -15.13 3.09
C PRO A 65 -2.38 -14.63 4.23
N ARG A 66 -1.81 -13.90 5.20
CA ARG A 66 -2.51 -13.37 6.39
C ARG A 66 -1.99 -11.98 6.75
N PRO A 67 -2.80 -11.13 7.40
CA PRO A 67 -2.37 -9.80 7.83
C PRO A 67 -1.10 -9.83 8.70
N ASP A 68 -0.98 -10.81 9.61
CA ASP A 68 0.18 -10.94 10.49
C ASP A 68 1.49 -11.27 9.76
N GLN A 69 1.42 -11.68 8.50
CA GLN A 69 2.60 -12.01 7.68
C GLN A 69 3.07 -10.82 6.84
N VAL A 70 2.31 -9.74 6.75
CA VAL A 70 2.70 -8.52 6.03
C VAL A 70 4.00 -7.92 6.56
N PRO A 71 4.23 -7.80 7.88
CA PRO A 71 5.52 -7.35 8.41
C PRO A 71 6.68 -8.25 7.99
N THR A 72 6.47 -9.56 7.91
CA THR A 72 7.50 -10.51 7.48
C THR A 72 7.84 -10.34 6.01
N TRP A 73 6.83 -10.19 5.15
CA TRP A 73 7.04 -9.89 3.73
C TRP A 73 7.84 -8.60 3.56
N TRP A 74 7.46 -7.52 4.26
CA TRP A 74 8.15 -6.24 4.11
C TRP A 74 9.61 -6.30 4.59
N ARG A 75 9.90 -7.03 5.68
CA ARG A 75 11.29 -7.31 6.10
C ARG A 75 12.07 -8.01 4.99
N GLN A 76 11.50 -9.02 4.34
CA GLN A 76 12.16 -9.70 3.22
C GLN A 76 12.43 -8.76 2.04
N GLN A 77 11.47 -7.88 1.70
CA GLN A 77 11.67 -6.84 0.67
C GLN A 77 12.80 -5.87 1.05
N ALA A 78 12.87 -5.49 2.33
CA ALA A 78 13.92 -4.61 2.82
C ALA A 78 15.33 -5.23 2.68
N PHE A 79 15.48 -6.49 3.07
CA PHE A 79 16.75 -7.21 2.95
C PHE A 79 17.12 -7.51 1.50
N GLY A 80 16.12 -7.81 0.66
CA GLY A 80 16.30 -8.04 -0.78
C GLY A 80 16.52 -6.76 -1.59
N LYS A 81 16.59 -5.57 -0.96
CA LYS A 81 16.73 -4.27 -1.62
C LYS A 81 15.68 -4.04 -2.72
N GLN A 82 14.45 -4.49 -2.47
CA GLN A 82 13.31 -4.35 -3.36
C GLN A 82 12.72 -2.92 -3.27
N PRO A 83 11.77 -2.50 -4.11
CA PRO A 83 11.36 -1.10 -4.20
C PRO A 83 11.00 -0.44 -2.86
N VAL A 84 10.29 -1.17 -1.98
CA VAL A 84 9.85 -0.68 -0.66
C VAL A 84 10.89 -0.81 0.46
N HIS A 85 12.15 -1.13 0.16
CA HIS A 85 13.17 -1.39 1.19
C HIS A 85 13.42 -0.18 2.12
N ALA A 86 13.47 1.02 1.54
CA ALA A 86 13.75 2.26 2.25
C ALA A 86 12.49 2.88 2.90
N ALA A 87 11.30 2.32 2.66
CA ALA A 87 10.05 2.93 3.10
C ALA A 87 9.98 3.10 4.62
N THR A 88 9.64 4.29 5.10
CA THR A 88 9.42 4.57 6.52
C THR A 88 7.96 4.30 6.93
N ILE A 89 7.02 4.46 5.99
CA ILE A 89 5.63 4.06 6.13
C ILE A 89 5.30 3.07 5.02
N GLY A 90 4.65 1.96 5.36
CA GLY A 90 4.12 0.99 4.42
C GLY A 90 2.59 1.05 4.36
N VAL A 91 2.01 1.06 3.18
CA VAL A 91 0.56 1.04 2.96
C VAL A 91 0.18 -0.15 2.11
N SER A 92 -0.82 -0.91 2.59
CA SER A 92 -1.40 -2.02 1.83
C SER A 92 -2.92 -2.05 1.93
N GLY A 93 -3.56 -2.91 1.14
CA GLY A 93 -5.00 -3.20 1.25
C GLY A 93 -5.23 -4.69 1.47
N HIS A 94 -5.93 -5.32 0.53
CA HIS A 94 -6.17 -6.76 0.40
C HIS A 94 -7.08 -7.42 1.44
N PHE A 95 -6.99 -7.07 2.73
CA PHE A 95 -7.75 -7.76 3.79
C PHE A 95 -9.01 -7.02 4.25
N HIS A 96 -9.38 -5.91 3.60
CA HIS A 96 -10.66 -5.19 3.74
C HIS A 96 -10.96 -4.59 5.14
N HIS A 97 -10.01 -4.62 6.07
CA HIS A 97 -10.12 -3.99 7.39
C HIS A 97 -8.96 -3.04 7.67
N LEU A 98 -9.19 -2.06 8.54
CA LEU A 98 -8.13 -1.18 9.01
C LEU A 98 -7.18 -1.94 9.94
N ARG A 99 -5.87 -1.79 9.71
CA ARG A 99 -4.84 -2.17 10.68
C ARG A 99 -3.75 -1.11 10.70
N VAL A 100 -3.32 -0.73 11.90
CA VAL A 100 -2.14 0.10 12.10
C VAL A 100 -1.19 -0.68 12.99
N LEU A 101 0.04 -0.85 12.54
CA LEU A 101 1.05 -1.60 13.26
C LEU A 101 2.38 -0.85 13.23
N GLU A 102 2.88 -0.53 14.42
CA GLU A 102 4.25 -0.09 14.61
C GLU A 102 5.22 -1.28 14.42
N LEU A 103 6.30 -1.05 13.69
CA LEU A 103 7.28 -2.06 13.29
C LEU A 103 8.69 -1.63 13.71
N GLY A 104 9.72 -2.20 13.04
CA GLY A 104 11.12 -1.89 13.34
C GLY A 104 11.51 -0.45 13.02
N SER A 105 12.77 -0.10 13.23
CA SER A 105 13.20 1.30 13.14
C SER A 105 13.52 1.78 11.72
N THR A 106 13.40 3.09 11.52
CA THR A 106 14.01 3.84 10.42
C THR A 106 15.52 4.01 10.69
N PRO A 107 16.33 4.44 9.70
CA PRO A 107 17.74 4.78 9.94
C PRO A 107 17.98 5.86 11.00
N ARG A 108 16.95 6.65 11.33
CA ARG A 108 16.99 7.71 12.35
C ARG A 108 16.72 7.19 13.76
N GLY A 109 16.37 5.90 13.92
CA GLY A 109 15.99 5.31 15.20
C GLY A 109 14.51 5.51 15.58
N THR A 110 13.71 6.11 14.72
CA THR A 110 12.24 6.23 14.90
C THR A 110 11.52 5.01 14.33
N SER A 111 10.23 4.85 14.59
CA SER A 111 9.50 3.65 14.18
C SER A 111 9.05 3.69 12.72
N ARG A 112 9.07 2.53 12.05
CA ARG A 112 8.31 2.32 10.82
C ARG A 112 6.88 1.97 11.17
N PHE A 113 5.94 2.39 10.35
CA PHE A 113 4.54 2.00 10.49
C PHE A 113 4.04 1.28 9.26
N TRP A 114 3.21 0.26 9.48
CA TRP A 114 2.38 -0.33 8.43
C TRP A 114 0.92 0.05 8.67
N VAL A 115 0.28 0.59 7.64
CA VAL A 115 -1.14 0.95 7.60
C VAL A 115 -1.82 0.10 6.53
N GLN A 116 -2.69 -0.81 6.94
CA GLN A 116 -3.59 -1.52 6.05
C GLN A 116 -4.86 -0.71 5.90
N ALA A 117 -5.14 -0.26 4.68
CA ALA A 117 -6.37 0.43 4.34
C ALA A 117 -7.58 -0.51 4.44
N ALA A 118 -8.69 0.03 4.94
CA ALA A 118 -9.99 -0.59 4.79
C ALA A 118 -10.44 -0.54 3.32
N THR A 119 -11.44 -1.34 2.97
CA THR A 119 -12.05 -1.25 1.65
C THR A 119 -13.02 -0.07 1.55
N LEU A 120 -13.22 0.47 0.34
CA LEU A 120 -14.25 1.46 0.03
C LEU A 120 -15.59 0.82 -0.40
N ASP A 121 -15.61 -0.50 -0.66
CA ASP A 121 -16.81 -1.25 -1.00
C ASP A 121 -17.33 -2.08 0.18
N ASN A 122 -18.47 -2.77 -0.01
CA ASN A 122 -19.17 -3.56 1.03
C ASN A 122 -18.45 -4.85 1.47
N GLY A 123 -17.12 -4.81 1.64
CA GLY A 123 -16.35 -5.96 2.11
C GLY A 123 -16.33 -7.10 1.09
N SER A 124 -15.94 -8.29 1.55
CA SER A 124 -15.90 -9.49 0.71
C SER A 124 -17.03 -10.43 1.11
N ASN A 125 -18.05 -10.57 0.26
CA ASN A 125 -19.13 -11.56 0.45
C ASN A 125 -18.55 -12.98 0.62
N TRP A 126 -17.49 -13.31 -0.14
CA TRP A 126 -16.81 -14.59 -0.01
C TRP A 126 -16.16 -14.74 1.38
N TRP A 127 -15.49 -13.71 1.89
CA TRP A 127 -14.90 -13.74 3.24
C TRP A 127 -15.96 -13.85 4.32
N ARG A 128 -17.05 -13.08 4.21
CA ARG A 128 -18.20 -13.17 5.12
C ARG A 128 -18.78 -14.58 5.16
N THR A 129 -18.97 -15.22 4.00
CA THR A 129 -19.48 -16.60 3.94
C THR A 129 -18.50 -17.64 4.45
N THR A 130 -17.19 -17.43 4.28
CA THR A 130 -16.16 -18.44 4.62
C THR A 130 -15.67 -18.32 6.07
N ALA A 131 -15.53 -17.09 6.59
CA ALA A 131 -14.94 -16.79 7.88
C ALA A 131 -15.91 -16.12 8.88
N GLY A 132 -17.09 -15.70 8.44
CA GLY A 132 -18.10 -15.06 9.30
C GLY A 132 -17.83 -13.59 9.65
N GLU A 133 -16.65 -13.07 9.33
CA GLU A 133 -16.28 -11.68 9.59
C GLU A 133 -16.68 -10.76 8.43
N ASP A 134 -17.12 -9.55 8.78
CA ASP A 134 -17.47 -8.49 7.85
C ASP A 134 -16.82 -7.17 8.31
N SER A 135 -16.48 -6.32 7.37
CA SER A 135 -15.81 -5.04 7.63
C SER A 135 -16.60 -3.90 7.04
N GLN A 136 -16.82 -2.87 7.86
CA GLN A 136 -17.45 -1.66 7.36
C GLN A 136 -16.53 -0.98 6.34
N PRO A 137 -17.07 -0.48 5.21
CA PRO A 137 -16.31 0.36 4.29
C PRO A 137 -15.72 1.57 5.02
N GLY A 138 -14.67 2.15 4.48
CA GLY A 138 -14.21 3.48 4.90
C GLY A 138 -12.91 3.91 4.25
N LEU A 139 -12.77 5.22 4.08
CA LEU A 139 -11.58 5.83 3.50
C LEU A 139 -10.55 6.05 4.61
N VAL A 140 -9.41 5.37 4.52
CA VAL A 140 -8.31 5.56 5.48
C VAL A 140 -7.45 6.74 5.04
N CYS A 141 -7.34 7.74 5.92
CA CYS A 141 -6.54 8.93 5.74
C CYS A 141 -5.50 9.02 6.86
N PHE A 142 -4.33 9.58 6.56
CA PHE A 142 -3.34 9.98 7.55
C PHE A 142 -2.53 11.16 7.00
N GLU A 143 -1.94 11.92 7.91
CA GLU A 143 -1.15 13.10 7.58
C GLU A 143 0.34 12.81 7.74
N LEU A 144 1.13 13.31 6.80
CA LEU A 144 2.58 13.36 6.90
C LEU A 144 3.01 14.82 6.88
N GLN A 145 3.84 15.18 7.85
CA GLN A 145 4.41 16.52 7.95
C GLN A 145 5.93 16.44 7.76
N GLN A 146 6.47 17.32 6.93
CA GLN A 146 7.90 17.35 6.62
C GLN A 146 8.74 17.46 7.90
N GLY A 147 9.72 16.56 8.06
CA GLY A 147 10.63 16.54 9.20
C GLY A 147 10.03 16.05 10.53
N ILE A 148 8.74 15.67 10.57
CA ILE A 148 8.09 15.11 11.77
C ILE A 148 7.76 13.64 11.53
N ASP A 149 8.25 12.75 12.41
CA ASP A 149 7.98 11.33 12.29
C ASP A 149 6.48 11.02 12.44
N PHE A 150 6.00 10.12 11.60
CA PHE A 150 4.65 9.59 11.69
C PHE A 150 4.54 8.64 12.89
N THR A 151 3.53 8.84 13.74
CA THR A 151 3.36 8.10 15.01
C THR A 151 2.11 7.20 15.02
N GLY A 152 1.53 6.92 13.85
CA GLY A 152 0.45 5.93 13.71
C GLY A 152 -0.97 6.51 13.75
N THR A 153 -1.16 7.83 13.79
CA THR A 153 -2.50 8.43 13.74
C THR A 153 -3.13 8.25 12.36
N VAL A 154 -4.33 7.67 12.33
CA VAL A 154 -5.13 7.50 11.11
C VAL A 154 -6.59 7.89 11.38
N TRP A 155 -7.28 8.33 10.34
CA TRP A 155 -8.73 8.53 10.32
C TRP A 155 -9.35 7.54 9.36
N LYS A 156 -10.47 6.93 9.74
CA LYS A 156 -11.33 6.16 8.83
C LYS A 156 -12.63 6.93 8.66
N LEU A 157 -12.81 7.51 7.49
CA LEU A 157 -13.98 8.31 7.10
C LEU A 157 -15.08 7.43 6.51
#